data_AF-A0A7U9SZM3-F1
#
_entry.id   AF-A0A7U9SZM3-F1
#
_cell.length_a   1.000
_cell.length_b   1.000
_cell.length_c   1.000
_cell.angle_alpha   90.00
_cell.angle_beta   90.00
_cell.angle_gamma   90.00
#
_symmetry.space_group_name_H-M   'P 1'
#
loop_
_entity.id
_entity.type
_entity.pdbx_description
1 polymer ?
#
loop_
_entity_poly.entity_id
_entity_poly.type
_entity_poly.pdbx_seq_one_letter_code
_entity_poly.pdbx_strand_id
1 'polypeptide(L)'
;MQKTKLGVSVGVLGAAMYFLGFFSGMTAAVILGGYILLMEENAWLKKTAIKAVAVWVLFAFFSAVLGLLPDAIGFIGSILNIFGGNFYIDIVSNIIYMLKDGLDLVRTLLFLLLGLKALNQGTVKVPVIDKLVDKCME
;
A
#
# COMPACT_ATOMS: atom_id res chain seq x y z
N MET A 1 6.42 25.79 -10.25
CA MET A 1 5.70 24.52 -10.04
C MET A 1 4.70 24.32 -11.16
N GLN A 2 4.74 23.18 -11.85
CA GLN A 2 3.74 22.85 -12.88
C GLN A 2 2.38 22.61 -12.21
N LYS A 3 1.31 23.12 -12.83
CA LYS A 3 -0.07 22.88 -12.40
C LYS A 3 -0.66 21.70 -13.16
N THR A 4 -1.55 20.96 -12.50
CA THR A 4 -2.35 19.88 -13.08
C THR A 4 -3.54 20.45 -13.84
N LYS A 5 -4.28 19.63 -14.59
CA LYS A 5 -5.51 20.05 -15.28
C LYS A 5 -6.62 20.45 -14.30
N LEU A 6 -6.52 20.02 -13.04
CA LEU A 6 -7.34 20.47 -11.90
C LEU A 6 -6.95 21.85 -11.34
N GLY A 7 -5.89 22.49 -11.86
CA GLY A 7 -5.42 23.80 -11.39
C GLY A 7 -4.60 23.78 -10.09
N VAL A 8 -4.40 22.60 -9.50
CA VAL A 8 -3.60 22.36 -8.29
C VAL A 8 -2.14 22.10 -8.67
N SER A 9 -1.19 22.28 -7.76
CA SER A 9 0.21 21.94 -8.04
C SER A 9 0.39 20.43 -8.19
N VAL A 10 1.25 20.03 -9.12
CA VAL A 10 1.61 18.61 -9.33
C VAL A 10 2.10 17.94 -8.03
N GLY A 11 2.85 18.66 -7.20
CA GLY A 11 3.34 18.14 -5.93
C GLY A 11 2.22 17.87 -4.91
N VAL A 12 1.22 18.76 -4.83
CA VAL A 12 0.06 18.55 -3.96
C VAL A 12 -0.80 17.38 -4.43
N LEU A 13 -1.01 17.22 -5.75
CA LEU A 13 -1.75 16.07 -6.26
C LEU A 13 -1.00 14.75 -6.04
N GLY A 14 0.33 14.76 -6.20
CA GLY A 14 1.19 13.63 -5.86
C GLY A 14 1.17 13.27 -4.37
N ALA A 15 1.15 14.28 -3.48
CA ALA A 15 1.01 14.06 -2.04
C ALA A 15 -0.38 13.49 -1.70
N ALA A 16 -1.44 14.01 -2.31
CA ALA A 16 -2.80 13.49 -2.15
C ALA A 16 -2.90 12.02 -2.56
N MET A 17 -2.20 11.60 -3.62
CA MET A 17 -2.15 10.20 -4.02
C MET A 17 -1.59 9.28 -2.93
N TYR A 18 -0.50 9.68 -2.27
CA TYR A 18 0.05 8.90 -1.15
C TYR A 18 -0.83 8.95 0.10
N PHE A 19 -1.41 10.11 0.43
CA PHE A 19 -2.26 10.24 1.61
C PHE A 19 -3.61 9.54 1.44
N LEU A 20 -4.21 9.53 0.25
CA LEU A 20 -5.44 8.77 0.01
C LEU A 20 -5.21 7.27 0.12
N GLY A 21 -4.06 6.78 -0.35
CA GLY A 21 -3.64 5.38 -0.15
C GLY A 21 -3.46 5.01 1.33
N PHE A 22 -3.23 6.01 2.19
CA PHE A 22 -3.14 5.85 3.65
C PHE A 22 -4.50 5.95 4.35
N PHE A 23 -5.29 6.99 4.11
CA PHE A 23 -6.51 7.30 4.88
C PHE A 23 -7.78 6.60 4.39
N SER A 24 -7.94 6.44 3.07
CA SER A 24 -9.22 6.05 2.45
C SER A 24 -9.21 4.66 1.84
N GLY A 25 -8.12 3.92 2.04
CA GLY A 25 -7.90 2.62 1.41
C GLY A 25 -7.57 2.72 -0.09
N MET A 26 -7.65 1.57 -0.77
CA MET A 26 -7.26 1.43 -2.17
C MET A 26 -8.19 2.17 -3.13
N THR A 27 -9.47 2.30 -2.78
CA THR A 27 -10.51 2.77 -3.70
C THR A 27 -10.26 4.20 -4.17
N ALA A 28 -10.07 5.15 -3.25
CA ALA A 28 -9.82 6.54 -3.66
C ALA A 28 -8.45 6.71 -4.33
N ALA A 29 -7.45 5.92 -3.90
CA ALA A 29 -6.14 5.91 -4.53
C ALA A 29 -6.22 5.41 -5.98
N VAL A 30 -7.01 4.36 -6.26
CA VAL A 30 -7.20 3.84 -7.63
C VAL A 30 -7.97 4.85 -8.49
N ILE A 31 -8.99 5.51 -7.94
CA ILE A 31 -9.73 6.54 -8.68
C ILE A 31 -8.81 7.71 -9.04
N LEU A 32 -8.07 8.26 -8.06
CA LEU A 32 -7.17 9.38 -8.31
C LEU A 32 -5.99 8.97 -9.20
N GLY A 33 -5.44 7.78 -8.98
CA GLY A 33 -4.36 7.22 -9.81
C GLY A 33 -4.81 7.00 -11.25
N GLY A 34 -6.02 6.48 -11.45
CA GLY A 34 -6.64 6.33 -12.76
C GLY A 34 -6.84 7.68 -13.46
N TYR A 35 -7.35 8.68 -12.74
CA TYR A 35 -7.42 10.05 -13.26
C TYR A 35 -6.05 10.58 -13.68
N ILE A 36 -5.03 10.46 -12.82
CA ILE A 36 -3.68 10.94 -13.11
C ILE A 36 -3.10 10.25 -14.37
N LEU A 37 -3.27 8.93 -14.49
CA LEU A 37 -2.70 8.19 -15.62
C LEU A 37 -3.37 8.53 -16.96
N LEU A 38 -4.69 8.71 -16.94
CA LEU A 38 -5.48 8.96 -18.14
C LEU A 38 -5.48 10.43 -18.56
N MET A 39 -5.51 11.37 -17.61
CA MET A 39 -5.79 12.78 -17.90
C MET A 39 -4.56 13.70 -17.78
N GLU A 40 -3.64 13.41 -16.86
CA GLU A 40 -2.46 14.26 -16.66
C GLU A 40 -1.36 13.92 -17.67
N GLU A 41 -0.52 14.90 -18.00
CA GLU A 41 0.62 14.71 -18.94
C GLU A 41 1.96 14.66 -18.21
N ASN A 42 2.01 15.12 -16.95
CA ASN A 42 3.24 15.19 -16.19
C ASN A 42 3.78 13.78 -15.86
N ALA A 43 4.94 13.44 -16.43
CA ALA A 43 5.55 12.12 -16.27
C ALA A 43 5.91 11.77 -14.82
N TRP A 44 6.37 12.75 -14.03
CA TRP A 44 6.67 12.55 -12.61
C TRP A 44 5.42 12.20 -11.81
N LEU A 45 4.29 12.81 -12.13
CA LEU A 45 3.01 12.58 -11.48
C LEU A 45 2.44 11.20 -11.81
N LYS A 46 2.54 10.78 -13.09
CA LYS A 46 2.19 9.41 -13.50
C LYS A 46 3.05 8.38 -12.78
N LYS A 47 4.37 8.60 -12.73
CA LYS A 47 5.30 7.75 -11.97
C LYS A 47 4.92 7.67 -10.50
N THR A 48 4.53 8.80 -9.92
CA THR A 48 4.08 8.90 -8.53
C THR A 48 2.79 8.11 -8.28
N ALA A 49 1.82 8.18 -9.20
CA ALA A 49 0.59 7.39 -9.10
C ALA A 49 0.87 5.88 -9.15
N ILE A 50 1.67 5.42 -10.11
CA ILE A 50 2.05 4.00 -10.22
C ILE A 50 2.81 3.56 -8.98
N LYS A 51 3.74 4.38 -8.49
CA LYS A 51 4.52 4.09 -7.29
C LYS A 51 3.63 3.94 -6.05
N ALA A 52 2.68 4.85 -5.84
CA ALA A 52 1.75 4.75 -4.72
C ALA A 52 0.95 3.43 -4.75
N VAL A 53 0.44 3.03 -5.92
CA VAL A 53 -0.27 1.76 -6.09
C VAL A 53 0.67 0.57 -5.87
N ALA A 54 1.87 0.59 -6.43
CA ALA A 54 2.85 -0.48 -6.29
C ALA A 54 3.29 -0.69 -4.83
N VAL A 55 3.52 0.39 -4.06
CA VAL A 55 3.75 0.31 -2.61
C VAL A 55 2.57 -0.38 -1.94
N TRP A 56 1.35 0.09 -2.20
CA TRP A 56 0.16 -0.46 -1.56
C TRP A 56 0.02 -1.97 -1.81
N VAL A 57 0.16 -2.39 -3.07
CA VAL A 57 0.02 -3.79 -3.50
C VAL A 57 1.10 -4.67 -2.88
N LEU A 58 2.35 -4.21 -2.85
CA LEU A 58 3.47 -4.97 -2.30
C LEU A 58 3.28 -5.25 -0.79
N PHE A 59 2.87 -4.24 -0.02
CA PHE A 59 2.58 -4.45 1.40
C PHE A 59 1.35 -5.33 1.61
N ALA A 60 0.28 -5.14 0.83
CA ALA A 60 -0.90 -5.99 0.91
C ALA A 60 -0.57 -7.47 0.62
N PHE A 61 0.32 -7.73 -0.34
CA PHE A 61 0.80 -9.08 -0.63
C PHE A 61 1.51 -9.71 0.57
N PHE A 62 2.46 -9.00 1.20
CA PHE A 62 3.14 -9.52 2.39
C PHE A 62 2.18 -9.73 3.57
N SER A 63 1.25 -8.80 3.81
CA SER A 63 0.23 -8.95 4.86
C SER A 63 -0.68 -10.17 4.60
N ALA A 64 -1.03 -10.44 3.34
CA ALA A 64 -1.81 -11.61 2.95
C ALA A 64 -1.02 -12.91 3.21
N VAL A 65 0.25 -12.97 2.79
CA VAL A 65 1.11 -14.14 3.02
C VAL A 65 1.26 -14.45 4.50
N LEU A 66 1.50 -13.42 5.33
CA LEU A 66 1.56 -13.58 6.78
C LEU A 66 0.21 -14.08 7.34
N GLY A 67 -0.91 -13.66 6.75
CA GLY A 67 -2.24 -14.06 7.19
C GLY A 67 -2.62 -15.51 6.94
N LEU A 68 -2.02 -16.15 5.93
CA LEU A 68 -2.36 -17.54 5.60
C LEU A 68 -2.16 -18.49 6.78
N LEU A 69 -1.17 -18.25 7.64
CA LEU A 69 -0.88 -19.10 8.80
C LEU A 69 -1.99 -19.06 9.87
N PRO A 70 -2.31 -17.89 10.48
CA PRO A 70 -3.38 -17.81 11.46
C PRO A 70 -4.73 -18.18 10.86
N ASP A 71 -4.99 -17.84 9.59
CA ASP A 71 -6.23 -18.20 8.90
C ASP A 71 -6.37 -19.73 8.76
N ALA A 72 -5.29 -20.43 8.38
CA ALA A 72 -5.28 -21.88 8.30
C ALA A 72 -5.39 -22.56 9.67
N ILE A 73 -4.70 -22.04 10.70
CA ILE A 73 -4.82 -22.55 12.08
C ILE A 73 -6.25 -22.37 12.58
N GLY A 74 -6.85 -21.19 12.36
CA GLY A 74 -8.23 -20.88 12.72
C GLY A 74 -9.22 -21.81 12.02
N PHE A 75 -9.04 -22.05 10.72
CA PHE A 75 -9.86 -22.98 9.95
C PHE A 75 -9.84 -24.40 10.51
N ILE A 76 -8.65 -24.94 10.81
CA ILE A 76 -8.50 -26.27 11.43
C ILE A 76 -9.14 -26.29 12.82
N GLY A 77 -8.94 -25.23 13.62
CA GLY A 77 -9.56 -25.09 14.93
C GLY A 77 -11.09 -25.12 14.87
N SER A 78 -11.69 -24.43 13.89
CA SER A 78 -13.15 -24.44 13.67
C SER A 78 -13.66 -25.84 13.31
N ILE A 79 -12.93 -26.60 12.48
CA ILE A 79 -13.30 -27.99 12.16
C ILE A 79 -13.25 -28.85 13.42
N LEU A 80 -12.17 -28.78 14.21
CA LEU A 80 -12.02 -29.60 15.40
C LEU A 80 -13.08 -29.30 16.47
N ASN A 81 -13.47 -28.03 16.59
CA ASN A 81 -14.52 -27.61 17.52
C ASN A 81 -15.88 -28.25 17.20
N ILE A 82 -16.23 -28.42 15.92
CA ILE A 82 -17.46 -29.12 15.49
C ILE A 82 -17.50 -30.57 15.99
N PHE A 83 -16.34 -31.23 16.09
CA PHE A 83 -16.21 -32.60 16.60
C PHE A 83 -15.93 -32.67 18.11
N GLY A 84 -16.09 -31.56 18.85
CA GLY A 84 -15.86 -31.49 20.29
C GLY A 84 -14.38 -31.46 20.71
N GLY A 85 -13.46 -31.27 19.76
CA GLY A 85 -12.04 -31.07 20.02
C GLY A 85 -11.69 -29.59 20.22
N ASN A 86 -10.71 -29.31 21.08
CA ASN A 86 -10.14 -27.97 21.24
C ASN A 86 -8.72 -27.94 20.69
N PHE A 87 -8.46 -27.03 19.76
CA PHE A 87 -7.14 -26.77 19.20
C PHE A 87 -6.83 -25.30 19.33
N TYR A 88 -5.80 -24.98 20.12
CA TYR A 88 -5.47 -23.61 20.47
C TYR A 88 -3.96 -23.42 20.47
N ILE A 89 -3.45 -22.68 19.48
CA ILE A 89 -2.04 -22.29 19.38
C ILE A 89 -1.96 -20.77 19.39
N ASP A 90 -2.09 -20.20 20.57
CA ASP A 90 -2.23 -18.76 20.77
C ASP A 90 -0.95 -17.96 20.50
N ILE A 91 0.19 -18.55 20.89
CA ILE A 91 1.49 -17.88 20.80
C ILE A 91 1.88 -17.64 19.33
N VAL A 92 1.61 -18.61 18.44
CA VAL A 92 1.94 -18.48 17.02
C VAL A 92 1.08 -17.41 16.34
N SER A 93 -0.23 -17.40 16.59
CA SER A 93 -1.13 -16.38 16.05
C SER A 93 -0.73 -14.98 16.49
N ASN A 94 -0.42 -14.78 17.78
CA ASN A 94 -0.01 -13.48 18.31
C ASN A 94 1.30 -12.97 17.71
N ILE A 95 2.29 -13.84 17.47
CA ILE A 95 3.54 -13.46 16.78
C ILE A 95 3.23 -13.02 15.35
N ILE A 96 2.36 -13.73 14.63
CA ILE A 96 2.01 -13.37 13.26
C ILE A 96 1.24 -12.05 13.20
N TYR A 97 0.32 -11.81 14.14
CA TYR A 97 -0.39 -10.53 14.23
C TYR A 97 0.58 -9.38 14.52
N MET A 98 1.53 -9.57 15.46
CA MET A 98 2.58 -8.58 15.72
C MET A 98 3.41 -8.26 14.46
N LEU A 99 3.74 -9.26 13.65
CA LEU A 99 4.46 -9.06 12.39
C LEU A 99 3.62 -8.29 11.36
N LYS A 100 2.32 -8.59 11.25
CA LYS A 100 1.38 -7.84 10.39
C LYS A 100 1.29 -6.38 10.84
N ASP A 101 1.12 -6.13 12.14
CA ASP A 101 1.03 -4.78 12.69
C ASP A 101 2.32 -3.99 12.45
N GLY A 102 3.48 -4.63 12.64
CA GLY A 102 4.78 -4.04 12.31
C GLY A 102 4.91 -3.70 10.83
N LEU A 103 4.45 -4.59 9.94
CA LEU A 103 4.46 -4.39 8.50
C LEU A 103 3.56 -3.21 8.09
N ASP A 104 2.35 -3.12 8.64
CA ASP A 104 1.44 -2.00 8.39
C ASP A 104 1.98 -0.69 8.98
N LEU A 105 2.66 -0.72 10.13
CA LEU A 105 3.33 0.47 10.67
C LEU A 105 4.44 0.98 9.74
N VAL A 106 5.28 0.09 9.21
CA VAL A 106 6.32 0.46 8.23
C VAL A 106 5.69 1.04 6.96
N ARG A 107 4.62 0.43 6.47
CA ARG A 107 3.85 0.93 5.33
C ARG A 107 3.34 2.34 5.57
N THR A 108 2.72 2.59 6.71
CA THR A 108 2.20 3.89 7.11
C THR A 108 3.29 4.95 7.12
N LEU A 109 4.43 4.67 7.76
CA LEU A 109 5.57 5.58 7.77
C LEU A 109 6.08 5.87 6.36
N LEU A 110 6.15 4.85 5.49
CA LEU A 110 6.58 5.02 4.11
C LEU A 110 5.62 5.92 3.32
N PHE A 111 4.30 5.72 3.42
CA PHE A 111 3.31 6.56 2.76
C PHE A 111 3.36 8.01 3.26
N LEU A 112 3.53 8.23 4.57
CA LEU A 112 3.70 9.57 5.14
C LEU A 112 4.95 10.26 4.58
N LEU A 113 6.10 9.58 4.59
CA LEU A 113 7.35 10.13 4.07
C LEU A 113 7.28 10.42 2.57
N LEU A 114 6.66 9.53 1.79
CA LEU A 114 6.45 9.74 0.35
C LEU A 114 5.49 10.91 0.09
N GLY A 115 4.40 11.01 0.84
CA GLY A 115 3.44 12.12 0.74
C GLY A 115 4.07 13.47 1.06
N LEU A 116 4.84 13.55 2.16
CA LEU A 116 5.54 14.78 2.54
C LEU A 116 6.60 15.18 1.51
N LYS A 117 7.38 14.23 0.97
CA LYS A 117 8.36 14.54 -0.08
C LYS A 117 7.71 14.92 -1.41
N ALA A 118 6.55 14.34 -1.73
CA ALA A 118 5.84 14.63 -2.97
C ALA A 118 5.39 16.09 -3.08
N LEU A 119 5.15 16.78 -1.95
CA LEU A 119 4.82 18.21 -1.94
C LEU A 119 5.86 19.08 -2.67
N ASN A 120 7.14 18.70 -2.57
CA ASN A 120 8.25 19.35 -3.23
C ASN A 120 8.69 18.63 -4.53
N GLN A 121 7.82 17.79 -5.09
CA GLN A 121 8.13 16.90 -6.22
C GLN A 121 9.30 15.93 -5.95
N GLY A 122 9.62 15.69 -4.68
CA GLY A 122 10.62 14.73 -4.26
C GLY A 122 10.04 13.32 -4.17
N THR A 123 10.93 12.31 -4.16
CA THR A 123 10.56 10.91 -3.93
C THR A 123 11.58 10.24 -3.00
N VAL A 124 11.14 9.23 -2.24
CA VAL A 124 12.03 8.34 -1.48
C VAL A 124 12.39 7.17 -2.37
N LYS A 125 13.69 6.86 -2.52
CA LYS A 125 14.12 5.68 -3.28
C LYS A 125 13.73 4.41 -2.54
N VAL A 126 12.98 3.54 -3.20
CA VAL A 126 12.63 2.21 -2.71
C VAL A 126 12.96 1.23 -3.85
N PRO A 127 14.16 0.65 -3.88
CA PRO A 127 14.71 0.01 -5.09
C PRO A 127 13.82 -1.08 -5.70
N VAL A 128 13.18 -1.89 -4.85
CA VAL A 128 12.27 -2.96 -5.29
C VAL A 128 11.04 -2.39 -6.01
N ILE A 129 10.47 -1.32 -5.47
CA ILE A 129 9.28 -0.67 -6.01
C ILE A 129 9.65 0.16 -7.23
N ASP A 130 10.78 0.87 -7.19
CA ASP A 130 11.24 1.70 -8.30
C ASP A 130 11.45 0.85 -9.56
N LYS A 131 12.03 -0.36 -9.42
CA LYS A 131 12.16 -1.32 -10.53
C LYS A 131 10.81 -1.77 -11.11
N LEU A 132 9.81 -2.00 -10.25
CA LEU A 132 8.46 -2.37 -10.70
C LEU A 132 7.79 -1.22 -11.45
N VAL A 133 7.93 0.00 -10.94
CA VAL A 133 7.37 1.20 -11.56
C VAL A 133 8.02 1.47 -12.91
N ASP A 134 9.35 1.34 -13.00
CA ASP A 134 10.08 1.55 -14.26
C ASP A 134 9.61 0.55 -15.33
N LYS A 135 9.43 -0.72 -14.96
CA LYS A 135 8.87 -1.75 -15.87
C LYS A 135 7.42 -1.47 -16.30
N CYS A 136 6.63 -0.75 -15.51
CA CYS A 136 5.26 -0.38 -15.88
C CYS A 136 5.17 0.85 -16.80
N MET A 137 6.26 1.63 -16.93
CA MET A 137 6.30 2.83 -17.77
C MET A 137 7.22 2.68 -19.00
N GLU A 138 7.90 1.54 -19.13
CA GLU A 138 8.62 1.11 -20.33
C GLU A 138 7.63 0.75 -21.45
#